data_AF-A0A9J7KSQ3-F1
#
_entry.id   AF-A0A9J7KSQ3-F1
#
_cell.length_a   1.000
_cell.length_b   1.000
_cell.length_c   1.000
_cell.angle_alpha   90.00
_cell.angle_beta   90.00
_cell.angle_gamma   90.00
#
_symmetry.space_group_name_H-M   'P 1'
#
loop_
_entity.id
_entity.type
_entity.pdbx_description
1 polymer ?
#
loop_
_entity_poly.entity_id
_entity_poly.type
_entity_poly.pdbx_seq_one_letter_code
_entity_poly.pdbx_strand_id
1 'polypeptide(L)'
;MTCVQPTPCNRLQLECDGGCLPKYRACDGLEDCANGEDEMNCTVGGCGPKQFPCADGTCLMESQLCDNRTDCSEGEDEEDCGDVLPPGFPLGLASRYISDVFITASSEYKPEFAASQARHTPPTAPGYCWVPSTVEDQWIQVYFGKTTNVTGVVISGGGSNWDLGSWVTSFTLAFSMDGDVWTPYGGIGKDVQVFQGNRDRYNKVSRPLQVPVTSRYIRLYPAGYEGWVAMVMEVYVTNDENVWLAQEEHVPLGVGIDPDNPEAAPKIPDLYMTASSREGDFFPWLARLNNGRGQGWGTGWSPAVRDDLELWLQVILLLNTVRVFEYPHV
;
A
#
# COMPACT_ATOMS: atom_id res chain seq x y z
N MET A 1 -28.93 7.90 13.17
CA MET A 1 -28.71 8.65 11.92
C MET A 1 -27.52 9.56 12.16
N THR A 2 -26.34 9.12 11.75
CA THR A 2 -25.11 9.92 11.83
C THR A 2 -25.01 10.74 10.56
N CYS A 3 -25.07 12.06 10.67
CA CYS A 3 -24.77 12.95 9.54
C CYS A 3 -23.31 12.75 9.15
N VAL A 4 -23.06 12.21 7.96
CA VAL A 4 -21.75 12.25 7.31
C VAL A 4 -21.53 13.72 6.94
N GLN A 5 -20.56 14.37 7.57
CA GLN A 5 -20.12 15.69 7.14
C GLN A 5 -19.51 15.53 5.73
N PRO A 6 -19.91 16.33 4.73
CA PRO A 6 -19.28 16.27 3.42
C PRO A 6 -17.79 16.60 3.58
N THR A 7 -16.95 15.76 3.00
CA THR A 7 -15.50 15.99 2.95
C THR A 7 -15.27 17.31 2.21
N PRO A 8 -14.57 18.30 2.79
CA PRO A 8 -14.27 19.55 2.11
C PRO A 8 -13.49 19.27 0.82
N CYS A 9 -13.83 20.00 -0.24
CA CYS A 9 -13.16 19.84 -1.53
C CYS A 9 -11.69 20.19 -1.45
N ASN A 10 -10.89 19.45 -2.20
CA ASN A 10 -9.45 19.64 -2.26
C ASN A 10 -9.10 20.95 -2.99
N ARG A 11 -7.86 21.44 -2.86
CA ARG A 11 -7.47 22.78 -3.39
C ARG A 11 -7.55 22.87 -4.93
N LEU A 12 -7.58 21.74 -5.62
CA LEU A 12 -7.75 21.61 -7.07
C LEU A 12 -9.20 21.34 -7.49
N GLN A 13 -10.14 21.38 -6.55
CA GLN A 13 -11.57 21.22 -6.78
C GLN A 13 -12.34 22.49 -6.37
N LEU A 14 -13.42 22.76 -7.08
CA LEU A 14 -14.45 23.72 -6.79
C LEU A 14 -15.60 22.98 -6.10
N GLU A 15 -16.15 23.57 -5.04
CA GLU A 15 -17.36 23.05 -4.42
C GLU A 15 -18.55 23.28 -5.36
N CYS A 16 -19.29 22.20 -5.66
CA CYS A 16 -20.30 22.15 -6.70
C CYS A 16 -21.40 21.16 -6.30
N ASP A 17 -22.64 21.61 -6.09
CA ASP A 17 -23.79 20.78 -5.71
C ASP A 17 -23.61 19.89 -4.46
N GLY A 18 -22.80 20.35 -3.50
CA GLY A 18 -22.42 19.55 -2.33
C GLY A 18 -21.44 18.40 -2.64
N GLY A 19 -20.87 18.40 -3.84
CA GLY A 19 -19.73 17.61 -4.28
C GLY A 19 -18.55 18.48 -4.71
N CYS A 20 -17.55 17.85 -5.32
CA CYS A 20 -16.30 18.51 -5.69
C CYS A 20 -16.04 18.35 -7.19
N LEU A 21 -16.08 19.47 -7.92
CA LEU A 21 -15.79 19.54 -9.34
C LEU A 21 -14.32 19.89 -9.54
N PRO A 22 -13.54 19.16 -10.34
CA PRO A 22 -12.16 19.56 -10.62
C PRO A 22 -12.08 20.95 -11.26
N LYS A 23 -11.16 21.81 -10.80
CA LYS A 23 -11.02 23.19 -11.29
C LYS A 23 -10.73 23.31 -12.78
N TYR A 24 -10.17 22.29 -13.43
CA TYR A 24 -9.97 22.28 -14.89
C TYR A 24 -11.28 22.17 -15.68
N ARG A 25 -12.37 21.73 -15.02
CA ARG A 25 -13.73 21.70 -15.56
C ARG A 25 -14.52 22.97 -15.24
N ALA A 26 -14.03 23.80 -14.33
CA ALA A 26 -14.57 25.13 -14.20
C ALA A 26 -14.19 25.95 -15.43
N CYS A 27 -15.13 26.72 -15.98
CA CYS A 27 -14.89 27.61 -17.11
C CYS A 27 -14.51 26.88 -18.41
N ASP A 28 -14.98 25.64 -18.59
CA ASP A 28 -14.76 24.85 -19.81
C ASP A 28 -15.87 25.07 -20.86
N GLY A 29 -16.89 25.88 -20.51
CA GLY A 29 -18.01 26.23 -21.36
C GLY A 29 -19.15 25.21 -21.33
N LEU A 30 -19.09 24.24 -20.42
CA LEU A 30 -20.15 23.29 -20.12
C LEU A 30 -20.72 23.58 -18.73
N GLU A 31 -22.03 23.36 -18.57
CA GLU A 31 -22.69 23.51 -17.28
C GLU A 31 -22.54 22.19 -16.51
N ASP A 32 -21.42 22.00 -15.80
CA ASP A 32 -21.17 20.79 -15.02
C ASP A 32 -21.81 20.84 -13.60
N CYS A 33 -22.05 22.04 -13.05
CA CYS A 33 -22.81 22.24 -11.81
C CYS A 33 -24.29 22.61 -12.07
N ALA A 34 -25.18 22.30 -11.14
CA ALA A 34 -26.56 22.77 -11.20
C ALA A 34 -26.55 24.30 -11.11
N ASN A 35 -27.04 24.95 -12.18
CA ASN A 35 -27.07 26.41 -12.38
C ASN A 35 -25.78 27.04 -12.93
N GLY A 36 -24.79 26.24 -13.35
CA GLY A 36 -23.59 26.73 -14.03
C GLY A 36 -22.67 27.56 -13.14
N GLU A 37 -22.64 27.29 -11.84
CA GLU A 37 -21.77 28.01 -10.89
C GLU A 37 -20.28 27.88 -11.25
N ASP A 38 -19.91 26.77 -11.87
CA ASP A 38 -18.62 26.49 -12.48
C ASP A 38 -18.27 27.42 -13.66
N GLU A 39 -19.24 28.12 -14.22
CA GLU A 39 -19.10 29.01 -15.38
C GLU A 39 -19.31 30.50 -15.06
N MET A 40 -19.68 30.84 -13.81
CA MET A 40 -20.13 32.19 -13.45
C MET A 40 -19.01 33.16 -13.01
N ASN A 41 -17.79 32.69 -12.72
CA ASN A 41 -16.71 33.54 -12.18
C ASN A 41 -15.33 33.36 -12.84
N CYS A 42 -15.32 33.11 -14.15
CA CYS A 42 -14.13 32.81 -14.94
C CYS A 42 -13.18 34.01 -15.18
N THR A 43 -13.50 35.18 -14.65
CA THR A 43 -12.86 36.46 -15.00
C THR A 43 -11.94 37.02 -13.92
N VAL A 44 -11.77 36.35 -12.77
CA VAL A 44 -10.95 36.87 -11.66
C VAL A 44 -9.52 36.30 -11.62
N GLY A 45 -9.13 35.44 -12.57
CA GLY A 45 -7.80 34.79 -12.60
C GLY A 45 -7.07 34.70 -13.96
N GLY A 46 -7.63 35.19 -15.07
CA GLY A 46 -6.88 35.43 -16.31
C GLY A 46 -6.45 34.24 -17.17
N CYS A 47 -6.81 32.99 -16.84
CA CYS A 47 -6.47 31.81 -17.65
C CYS A 47 -7.52 31.46 -18.71
N GLY A 48 -7.10 30.81 -19.80
CA GLY A 48 -7.97 30.39 -20.90
C GLY A 48 -8.84 29.16 -20.57
N PRO A 49 -9.69 28.70 -21.51
CA PRO A 49 -10.54 27.53 -21.29
C PRO A 49 -9.70 26.29 -20.97
N LYS A 50 -10.12 25.51 -19.96
CA LYS A 50 -9.43 24.30 -19.45
C LYS A 50 -8.04 24.54 -18.87
N GLN A 51 -7.78 25.74 -18.36
CA GLN A 51 -6.51 26.08 -17.73
C GLN A 51 -6.65 26.34 -16.23
N PHE A 52 -5.69 25.85 -15.47
CA PHE A 52 -5.58 26.04 -14.04
C PHE A 52 -4.72 27.26 -13.71
N PRO A 53 -5.23 28.22 -12.92
CA PRO A 53 -4.45 29.35 -12.43
C PRO A 53 -3.63 28.97 -11.19
N CYS A 54 -2.31 29.09 -11.27
CA CYS A 54 -1.40 29.15 -10.13
C CYS A 54 -1.55 30.47 -9.38
N ALA A 55 -1.15 30.53 -8.10
CA ALA A 55 -1.17 31.76 -7.30
C ALA A 55 -0.25 32.88 -7.81
N ASP A 56 0.78 32.54 -8.59
CA ASP A 56 1.64 33.50 -9.28
C ASP A 56 1.05 34.04 -10.60
N GLY A 57 -0.12 33.52 -11.01
CA GLY A 57 -0.78 33.85 -12.26
C GLY A 57 -0.36 33.01 -13.46
N THR A 58 0.47 31.99 -13.28
CA THR A 58 0.79 31.00 -14.33
C THR A 58 -0.45 30.16 -14.65
N CYS A 59 -0.67 29.86 -15.93
CA CYS A 59 -1.82 29.07 -16.39
C CYS A 59 -1.35 27.71 -16.91
N LEU A 60 -1.85 26.63 -16.31
CA LEU A 60 -1.45 25.26 -16.61
C LEU A 60 -2.56 24.48 -17.31
N MET A 61 -2.18 23.56 -18.18
CA MET A 61 -3.12 22.62 -18.79
C MET A 61 -3.44 21.44 -17.85
N GLU A 62 -4.51 20.69 -18.12
CA GLU A 62 -4.82 19.45 -17.40
C GLU A 62 -3.63 18.47 -17.34
N SER A 63 -2.83 18.41 -18.41
CA SER A 63 -1.66 17.53 -18.48
C SER A 63 -0.48 17.97 -17.59
N GLN A 64 -0.59 19.15 -16.98
CA GLN A 64 0.41 19.80 -16.13
C GLN A 64 -0.07 19.89 -14.68
N LEU A 65 -1.27 19.39 -14.41
CA LEU A 65 -1.74 19.17 -13.05
C LEU A 65 -1.37 17.75 -12.67
N CYS A 66 -0.69 17.58 -11.55
CA CYS A 66 -0.41 16.26 -10.97
C CYS A 66 0.40 15.33 -11.88
N ASP A 67 1.26 15.91 -12.72
CA ASP A 67 2.10 15.20 -13.67
C ASP A 67 3.49 14.85 -13.09
N ASN A 68 3.70 15.08 -11.79
CA ASN A 68 4.96 14.97 -11.05
C ASN A 68 6.02 16.00 -11.47
N ARG A 69 5.63 17.10 -12.12
CA ARG A 69 6.50 18.24 -12.42
C ARG A 69 5.96 19.48 -11.73
N THR A 70 6.86 20.29 -11.22
CA THR A 70 6.52 21.57 -10.61
C THR A 70 6.39 22.61 -11.72
N ASP A 71 5.18 22.80 -12.24
CA ASP A 71 4.89 23.78 -13.28
C ASP A 71 4.38 25.11 -12.71
N CYS A 72 3.76 25.13 -11.51
CA CYS A 72 3.57 26.38 -10.75
C CYS A 72 4.84 26.76 -9.97
N SER A 73 5.12 28.06 -9.79
CA SER A 73 6.29 28.53 -9.03
C SER A 73 6.36 28.05 -7.58
N GLU A 74 5.22 27.83 -6.95
CA GLU A 74 5.10 27.30 -5.59
C GLU A 74 4.61 25.83 -5.58
N GLY A 75 4.57 25.17 -6.74
CA GLY A 75 4.17 23.76 -6.89
C GLY A 75 2.73 23.44 -6.52
N GLU A 76 1.85 24.45 -6.64
CA GLU A 76 0.42 24.36 -6.33
C GLU A 76 -0.33 23.35 -7.21
N ASP A 77 0.10 23.21 -8.45
CA ASP A 77 -0.36 22.25 -9.45
C ASP A 77 -0.15 20.79 -9.09
N GLU A 78 0.77 20.57 -8.16
CA GLU A 78 1.11 19.26 -7.63
C GLU A 78 0.66 19.10 -6.17
N GLU A 79 0.01 20.10 -5.55
CA GLU A 79 -0.61 19.92 -4.23
C GLU A 79 -2.07 19.51 -4.34
N ASP A 80 -2.40 18.50 -3.55
CA ASP A 80 -3.77 18.10 -3.31
C ASP A 80 -4.52 17.69 -4.59
N CYS A 81 -3.80 16.90 -5.41
CA CYS A 81 -4.18 16.25 -6.67
C CYS A 81 -5.50 15.48 -6.70
N GLY A 82 -6.23 15.44 -5.58
CA GLY A 82 -7.10 14.34 -5.25
C GLY A 82 -6.24 13.10 -5.22
N ASP A 83 -6.07 12.50 -4.05
CA ASP A 83 -5.43 11.18 -4.01
C ASP A 83 -6.34 10.18 -4.71
N VAL A 84 -6.29 10.15 -6.04
CA VAL A 84 -6.84 9.09 -6.86
C VAL A 84 -6.06 7.86 -6.41
N LEU A 85 -6.71 7.06 -5.58
CA LEU A 85 -6.12 5.84 -5.07
C LEU A 85 -5.69 4.99 -6.26
N PRO A 86 -4.57 4.25 -6.14
CA PRO A 86 -4.18 3.41 -7.24
C PRO A 86 -5.27 2.38 -7.53
N PRO A 87 -5.51 2.05 -8.80
CA PRO A 87 -6.56 1.10 -9.16
C PRO A 87 -6.27 -0.26 -8.52
N GLY A 88 -7.31 -0.96 -8.08
CA GLY A 88 -7.17 -2.25 -7.39
C GLY A 88 -7.39 -2.13 -5.89
N PHE A 89 -6.62 -2.89 -5.11
CA PHE A 89 -6.90 -3.13 -3.70
C PHE A 89 -5.64 -2.98 -2.85
N PRO A 90 -5.77 -2.57 -1.58
CA PRO A 90 -4.65 -2.58 -0.65
C PRO A 90 -4.14 -4.01 -0.48
N LEU A 91 -2.82 -4.18 -0.59
CA LEU A 91 -2.12 -5.43 -0.38
C LEU A 91 -2.35 -5.96 1.04
N GLY A 92 -2.57 -5.06 1.98
CA GLY A 92 -2.96 -5.39 3.35
C GLY A 92 -1.85 -5.13 4.37
N LEU A 93 -1.07 -4.07 4.15
CA LEU A 93 -0.14 -3.57 5.15
C LEU A 93 -0.92 -2.98 6.33
N ALA A 94 -1.91 -2.13 6.08
CA ALA A 94 -2.76 -1.53 7.11
C ALA A 94 -3.64 -2.56 7.84
N SER A 95 -4.18 -3.55 7.11
CA SER A 95 -5.00 -4.63 7.69
C SER A 95 -4.19 -5.70 8.43
N ARG A 96 -2.86 -5.64 8.36
CA ARG A 96 -1.92 -6.66 8.86
C ARG A 96 -2.10 -8.04 8.22
N TYR A 97 -2.73 -8.09 7.06
CA TYR A 97 -2.79 -9.30 6.24
C TYR A 97 -1.40 -9.72 5.76
N ILE A 98 -0.57 -8.75 5.38
CA ILE A 98 0.87 -8.97 5.21
C ILE A 98 1.49 -9.02 6.61
N SER A 99 2.13 -10.14 6.96
CA SER A 99 2.82 -10.32 8.24
C SER A 99 4.03 -9.38 8.39
N ASP A 100 4.37 -9.04 9.63
CA ASP A 100 5.51 -8.17 9.97
C ASP A 100 6.84 -8.70 9.42
N VAL A 101 7.00 -10.03 9.30
CA VAL A 101 8.21 -10.66 8.77
C VAL A 101 8.46 -10.37 7.29
N PHE A 102 7.43 -9.95 6.54
CA PHE A 102 7.57 -9.62 5.12
C PHE A 102 7.87 -8.16 4.85
N ILE A 103 7.97 -7.35 5.89
CA ILE A 103 8.38 -5.97 5.78
C ILE A 103 9.77 -5.87 6.37
N THR A 104 10.73 -5.52 5.52
CA THR A 104 12.14 -5.41 5.91
C THR A 104 12.69 -4.10 5.40
N ALA A 105 13.76 -3.61 6.03
CA ALA A 105 14.41 -2.37 5.65
C ALA A 105 15.93 -2.52 5.66
N SER A 106 16.61 -1.56 5.03
CA SER A 106 18.07 -1.42 5.05
C SER A 106 18.62 -1.29 6.47
N SER A 107 17.93 -0.52 7.32
CA SER A 107 18.29 -0.32 8.72
C SER A 107 17.10 0.21 9.51
N GLU A 108 17.19 0.16 10.84
CA GLU A 108 16.14 0.58 11.76
C GLU A 108 16.75 1.38 12.91
N TYR A 109 16.21 2.55 13.21
CA TYR A 109 16.72 3.40 14.29
C TYR A 109 16.51 2.76 15.66
N LYS A 110 15.29 2.25 15.92
CA LYS A 110 14.89 1.55 17.15
C LYS A 110 13.74 0.58 16.85
N PRO A 111 13.45 -0.38 17.75
CA PRO A 111 12.34 -1.33 17.57
C PRO A 111 10.98 -0.66 17.36
N GLU A 112 10.75 0.51 17.97
CA GLU A 112 9.51 1.27 17.81
C GLU A 112 9.39 1.94 16.43
N PHE A 113 10.48 2.02 15.65
CA PHE A 113 10.51 2.55 14.29
C PHE A 113 10.99 1.49 13.27
N ALA A 114 10.81 0.21 13.61
CA ALA A 114 11.15 -0.90 12.75
C ALA A 114 10.35 -0.90 11.44
N ALA A 115 10.82 -1.63 10.44
CA ALA A 115 10.15 -1.73 9.13
C ALA A 115 8.68 -2.19 9.26
N SER A 116 8.41 -3.10 10.21
CA SER A 116 7.06 -3.61 10.51
C SER A 116 6.05 -2.54 10.97
N GLN A 117 6.53 -1.37 11.38
CA GLN A 117 5.71 -0.23 11.78
C GLN A 117 5.30 0.66 10.61
N ALA A 118 5.81 0.46 9.40
CA ALA A 118 5.48 1.25 8.21
C ALA A 118 4.08 0.96 7.65
N ARG A 119 3.06 0.85 8.51
CA ARG A 119 1.67 0.51 8.17
C ARG A 119 0.75 1.64 8.57
N HIS A 120 -0.25 1.96 7.75
CA HIS A 120 -1.26 2.92 8.17
C HIS A 120 -2.10 2.30 9.30
N THR A 121 -1.87 2.77 10.53
CA THR A 121 -2.63 2.30 11.70
C THR A 121 -3.93 3.08 11.87
N PRO A 122 -4.96 2.47 12.49
CA PRO A 122 -6.15 3.18 12.89
C PRO A 122 -5.83 4.33 13.87
N PRO A 123 -6.64 5.40 13.94
CA PRO A 123 -6.39 6.58 14.79
C PRO A 123 -6.29 6.30 16.29
N THR A 124 -6.67 5.10 16.74
CA THR A 124 -6.79 4.70 18.14
C THR A 124 -5.52 4.05 18.71
N ALA A 125 -4.53 3.75 17.88
CA ALA A 125 -3.23 3.25 18.30
C ALA A 125 -2.17 4.35 18.14
N PRO A 126 -1.14 4.42 19.01
CA PRO A 126 0.03 5.24 18.72
C PRO A 126 0.60 4.79 17.37
N GLY A 127 0.54 5.70 16.39
CA GLY A 127 1.02 5.44 15.04
C GLY A 127 2.53 5.50 15.02
N TYR A 128 3.17 4.35 14.83
CA TYR A 128 4.59 4.28 14.55
C TYR A 128 4.82 4.28 13.03
N CYS A 129 6.03 4.62 12.62
CA CYS A 129 6.46 4.65 11.22
C CYS A 129 7.85 4.03 11.13
N TRP A 130 8.29 3.65 9.94
CA TRP A 130 9.68 3.25 9.77
C TRP A 130 10.60 4.46 9.74
N VAL A 131 11.71 4.37 10.49
CA VAL A 131 12.81 5.34 10.46
C VAL A 131 14.13 4.57 10.40
N PRO A 132 14.99 4.81 9.39
CA PRO A 132 16.28 4.17 9.31
C PRO A 132 17.27 4.76 10.32
N SER A 133 18.32 3.98 10.62
CA SER A 133 19.39 4.39 11.53
C SER A 133 20.36 5.42 10.92
N THR A 134 20.39 5.52 9.59
CA THR A 134 21.22 6.45 8.81
C THR A 134 20.40 6.99 7.64
N VAL A 135 20.94 7.92 6.83
CA VAL A 135 20.19 8.59 5.75
C VAL A 135 20.64 8.22 4.34
N GLU A 136 21.81 7.60 4.18
CA GLU A 136 22.38 7.26 2.87
C GLU A 136 21.91 5.87 2.42
N ASP A 137 21.48 5.73 1.15
CA ASP A 137 21.12 4.45 0.52
C ASP A 137 20.12 3.60 1.32
N GLN A 138 19.14 4.25 1.94
CA GLN A 138 18.11 3.58 2.73
C GLN A 138 16.98 3.05 1.85
N TRP A 139 16.37 1.96 2.29
CA TRP A 139 15.22 1.38 1.63
C TRP A 139 14.32 0.65 2.61
N ILE A 140 13.04 0.57 2.26
CA ILE A 140 12.09 -0.35 2.84
C ILE A 140 11.50 -1.21 1.74
N GLN A 141 11.29 -2.49 2.01
CA GLN A 141 10.74 -3.43 1.05
C GLN A 141 9.64 -4.29 1.65
N VAL A 142 8.77 -4.75 0.78
CA VAL A 142 7.65 -5.61 1.12
C VAL A 142 7.66 -6.81 0.19
N TYR A 143 7.60 -7.99 0.79
CA TYR A 143 7.35 -9.25 0.08
C TYR A 143 5.86 -9.58 0.09
N PHE A 144 5.32 -9.96 -1.06
CA PHE A 144 3.87 -10.13 -1.23
C PHE A 144 3.36 -11.53 -0.87
N GLY A 145 4.26 -12.51 -0.73
CA GLY A 145 3.90 -13.91 -0.53
C GLY A 145 3.43 -14.64 -1.80
N LYS A 146 3.32 -13.92 -2.93
CA LYS A 146 2.92 -14.44 -4.25
C LYS A 146 3.28 -13.46 -5.35
N THR A 147 3.29 -13.92 -6.60
CA THR A 147 3.37 -13.04 -7.77
C THR A 147 2.08 -12.23 -7.92
N THR A 148 2.19 -10.91 -8.00
CA THR A 148 1.02 -10.00 -8.16
C THR A 148 1.39 -8.77 -8.96
N ASN A 149 0.41 -8.11 -9.58
CA ASN A 149 0.64 -6.86 -10.29
C ASN A 149 0.44 -5.69 -9.34
N VAL A 150 1.52 -4.93 -9.13
CA VAL A 150 1.50 -3.69 -8.36
C VAL A 150 0.97 -2.57 -9.23
N THR A 151 0.01 -1.83 -8.72
CA THR A 151 -0.66 -0.72 -9.42
C THR A 151 -0.34 0.63 -8.82
N GLY A 152 0.23 0.68 -7.62
CA GLY A 152 0.64 1.93 -6.98
C GLY A 152 0.99 1.78 -5.51
N VAL A 153 1.36 2.90 -4.91
CA VAL A 153 1.65 3.01 -3.49
C VAL A 153 0.93 4.21 -2.91
N VAL A 154 0.55 4.12 -1.66
CA VAL A 154 0.14 5.26 -0.84
C VAL A 154 1.14 5.40 0.27
N ILE A 155 1.63 6.61 0.53
CA ILE A 155 2.60 6.87 1.59
C ILE A 155 2.15 8.02 2.51
N SER A 156 2.61 8.00 3.76
CA SER A 156 2.51 9.13 4.68
C SER A 156 3.77 9.26 5.53
N GLY A 157 3.94 10.40 6.19
CA GLY A 157 4.96 10.60 7.22
C GLY A 157 4.61 9.93 8.56
N GLY A 158 5.33 10.34 9.61
CA GLY A 158 5.24 9.77 10.97
C GLY A 158 3.99 10.13 11.79
N GLY A 159 3.00 10.82 11.22
CA GLY A 159 1.73 11.11 11.86
C GLY A 159 1.83 11.98 13.13
N SER A 160 1.03 11.64 14.15
CA SER A 160 0.85 12.41 15.38
C SER A 160 1.83 12.07 16.52
N ASN A 161 2.87 11.27 16.25
CA ASN A 161 3.92 11.01 17.25
C ASN A 161 4.69 12.31 17.59
N TRP A 162 5.05 12.43 18.86
CA TRP A 162 5.00 13.72 19.57
C TRP A 162 6.19 14.66 19.31
N ASP A 163 7.28 14.21 18.67
CA ASP A 163 8.51 15.02 18.51
C ASP A 163 9.29 14.87 17.18
N LEU A 164 8.78 14.12 16.19
CA LEU A 164 9.51 13.83 14.94
C LEU A 164 8.68 14.20 13.70
N GLY A 165 8.18 15.43 13.62
CA GLY A 165 7.48 15.90 12.41
C GLY A 165 8.38 15.74 11.18
N SER A 166 8.25 14.62 10.48
CA SER A 166 9.18 14.17 9.46
C SER A 166 8.47 13.28 8.46
N TRP A 167 8.90 13.39 7.21
CA TRP A 167 8.28 12.72 6.08
C TRP A 167 9.24 12.65 4.90
N VAL A 168 8.96 11.73 3.98
CA VAL A 168 9.68 11.59 2.71
C VAL A 168 9.08 12.56 1.69
N THR A 169 9.91 13.39 1.06
CA THR A 169 9.50 14.40 0.05
C THR A 169 9.66 13.90 -1.38
N SER A 170 10.49 12.90 -1.62
CA SER A 170 10.59 12.22 -2.91
C SER A 170 11.16 10.81 -2.76
N PHE A 171 10.83 9.92 -3.69
CA PHE A 171 11.27 8.53 -3.65
C PHE A 171 11.32 7.88 -5.03
N THR A 172 12.00 6.74 -5.12
CA THR A 172 11.98 5.85 -6.30
C THR A 172 11.53 4.45 -5.91
N LEU A 173 11.06 3.68 -6.88
CA LEU A 173 10.60 2.31 -6.68
C LEU A 173 11.46 1.33 -7.48
N ALA A 174 11.68 0.15 -6.93
CA ALA A 174 12.22 -0.98 -7.67
C ALA A 174 11.43 -2.26 -7.35
N PHE A 175 11.45 -3.19 -8.30
CA PHE A 175 10.71 -4.43 -8.27
C PHE A 175 11.64 -5.62 -8.48
N SER A 176 11.27 -6.76 -7.91
CA SER A 176 12.06 -7.99 -7.98
C SER A 176 11.16 -9.23 -7.88
N MET A 177 11.55 -10.30 -8.59
CA MET A 177 10.88 -11.61 -8.51
C MET A 177 11.54 -12.55 -7.49
N ASP A 178 12.81 -12.32 -7.17
CA ASP A 178 13.68 -13.18 -6.36
C ASP A 178 14.14 -12.51 -5.05
N GLY A 179 14.05 -11.18 -4.94
CA GLY A 179 14.54 -10.40 -3.79
C GLY A 179 16.03 -10.04 -3.88
N ASP A 180 16.74 -10.53 -4.89
CA ASP A 180 18.18 -10.35 -5.09
C ASP A 180 18.47 -9.36 -6.22
N VAL A 181 17.77 -9.51 -7.35
CA VAL A 181 17.93 -8.64 -8.53
C VAL A 181 16.80 -7.63 -8.57
N TRP A 182 17.16 -6.34 -8.52
CA TRP A 182 16.21 -5.24 -8.44
C TRP A 182 16.18 -4.41 -9.72
N THR A 183 14.99 -4.24 -10.29
CA THR A 183 14.78 -3.43 -11.49
C THR A 183 14.09 -2.12 -11.10
N PRO A 184 14.73 -0.95 -11.28
CA PRO A 184 14.09 0.34 -11.04
C PRO A 184 12.86 0.56 -11.93
N TYR A 185 11.86 1.23 -11.41
CA TYR A 185 10.65 1.57 -12.16
C TYR A 185 10.89 2.80 -13.04
N GLY A 186 10.59 2.69 -14.34
CA GLY A 186 10.65 3.82 -15.28
C GLY A 186 9.30 4.23 -15.89
N GLY A 187 8.24 3.43 -15.69
CA GLY A 187 6.93 3.69 -16.29
C GLY A 187 6.97 3.65 -17.82
N ILE A 188 6.48 4.72 -18.46
CA ILE A 188 6.50 4.86 -19.93
C ILE A 188 7.90 5.28 -20.42
N GLY A 189 8.65 6.00 -19.59
CA GLY A 189 10.05 6.32 -19.81
C GLY A 189 10.94 5.11 -19.51
N LYS A 190 12.09 5.01 -20.18
CA LYS A 190 13.11 4.01 -19.79
C LYS A 190 14.02 4.51 -18.67
N ASP A 191 13.88 5.78 -18.31
CA ASP A 191 14.61 6.42 -17.22
C ASP A 191 13.90 6.16 -15.89
N VAL A 192 14.66 6.15 -14.80
CA VAL A 192 14.11 5.91 -13.45
C VAL A 192 13.12 7.01 -13.08
N GLN A 193 11.89 6.60 -12.75
CA GLN A 193 10.85 7.50 -12.32
C GLN A 193 11.08 7.92 -10.86
N VAL A 194 11.22 9.22 -10.65
CA VAL A 194 11.17 9.84 -9.32
C VAL A 194 9.74 10.25 -9.03
N PHE A 195 9.22 9.83 -7.88
CA PHE A 195 7.89 10.19 -7.41
C PHE A 195 7.99 11.30 -6.38
N GLN A 196 7.06 12.26 -6.46
CA GLN A 196 6.90 13.25 -5.41
C GLN A 196 6.27 12.61 -4.17
N GLY A 197 6.85 12.85 -3.00
CA GLY A 197 6.39 12.32 -1.73
C GLY A 197 5.38 13.23 -1.02
N ASN A 198 5.44 13.20 0.31
CA ASN A 198 4.61 14.00 1.19
C ASN A 198 5.16 15.44 1.33
N ARG A 199 4.25 16.37 1.61
CA ARG A 199 4.56 17.77 1.95
C ARG A 199 4.39 18.07 3.44
N ASP A 200 3.76 17.14 4.16
CA ASP A 200 3.55 17.21 5.59
C ASP A 200 3.57 15.80 6.22
N ARG A 201 3.48 15.75 7.54
CA ARG A 201 3.60 14.50 8.32
C ARG A 201 2.31 13.67 8.41
N TYR A 202 1.16 14.20 8.01
CA TYR A 202 -0.16 13.64 8.31
C TYR A 202 -0.88 13.11 7.08
N ASN A 203 -0.90 13.91 6.02
CA ASN A 203 -1.68 13.63 4.84
C ASN A 203 -1.06 12.45 4.10
N LYS A 204 -1.93 11.54 3.68
CA LYS A 204 -1.55 10.46 2.79
C LYS A 204 -1.32 11.06 1.40
N VAL A 205 -0.49 10.39 0.63
CA VAL A 205 -0.18 10.76 -0.75
C VAL A 205 -0.24 9.49 -1.59
N SER A 206 -1.10 9.49 -2.59
CA SER A 206 -1.30 8.39 -3.54
C SER A 206 -0.41 8.55 -4.76
N ARG A 207 0.28 7.48 -5.17
CA ARG A 207 1.11 7.40 -6.37
C ARG A 207 0.75 6.16 -7.18
N PRO A 208 -0.23 6.25 -8.09
CA PRO A 208 -0.51 5.19 -9.06
C PRO A 208 0.67 5.01 -10.02
N LEU A 209 0.92 3.76 -10.41
CA LEU A 209 1.86 3.42 -11.48
C LEU A 209 1.13 3.54 -12.82
N GLN A 210 1.70 4.33 -13.73
CA GLN A 210 1.22 4.42 -15.11
C GLN A 210 1.16 3.06 -15.81
N VAL A 211 2.14 2.20 -15.52
CA VAL A 211 2.22 0.83 -16.02
C VAL A 211 2.32 -0.11 -14.82
N PRO A 212 1.29 -0.95 -14.55
CA PRO A 212 1.37 -1.93 -13.49
C PRO A 212 2.55 -2.89 -13.66
N VAL A 213 3.18 -3.30 -12.56
CA VAL A 213 4.37 -4.15 -12.57
C VAL A 213 4.07 -5.49 -11.91
N THR A 214 4.20 -6.58 -12.67
CA THR A 214 4.18 -7.94 -12.11
C THR A 214 5.45 -8.19 -11.31
N SER A 215 5.31 -8.46 -10.02
CA SER A 215 6.45 -8.62 -9.11
C SER A 215 6.09 -9.49 -7.90
N ARG A 216 7.09 -9.92 -7.14
CA ARG A 216 6.95 -10.51 -5.81
C ARG A 216 7.39 -9.60 -4.68
N TYR A 217 8.23 -8.63 -5.01
CA TYR A 217 8.77 -7.66 -4.08
C TYR A 217 8.60 -6.26 -4.64
N ILE A 218 8.35 -5.31 -3.75
CA ILE A 218 8.55 -3.88 -4.01
C ILE A 218 9.54 -3.37 -3.00
N ARG A 219 10.43 -2.50 -3.45
CA ARG A 219 11.33 -1.73 -2.59
C ARG A 219 11.20 -0.27 -2.94
N LEU A 220 11.06 0.54 -1.89
CA LEU A 220 10.99 1.98 -1.98
C LEU A 220 12.30 2.56 -1.44
N TYR A 221 12.89 3.47 -2.22
CA TYR A 221 14.10 4.20 -1.87
C TYR A 221 13.75 5.67 -1.65
N PRO A 222 13.78 6.16 -0.40
CA PRO A 222 13.66 7.59 -0.12
C PRO A 222 14.80 8.36 -0.79
N ALA A 223 14.47 9.38 -1.56
CA ALA A 223 15.43 10.23 -2.27
C ALA A 223 15.52 11.64 -1.66
N GLY A 224 14.43 12.12 -1.08
CA GLY A 224 14.35 13.39 -0.34
C GLY A 224 13.46 13.25 0.89
N TYR A 225 13.73 14.05 1.93
CA TYR A 225 12.97 14.04 3.18
C TYR A 225 13.07 15.38 3.90
N GLU A 226 12.10 15.64 4.78
CA GLU A 226 12.11 16.77 5.71
C GLU A 226 12.29 16.24 7.14
N GLY A 227 13.29 16.75 7.85
CA GLY A 227 13.69 16.24 9.17
C GLY A 227 14.39 14.88 9.08
N TRP A 228 13.63 13.79 9.22
CA TRP A 228 14.11 12.41 9.15
C TRP A 228 13.42 11.65 8.02
N VAL A 229 14.04 10.57 7.54
CA VAL A 229 13.38 9.60 6.67
C VAL A 229 12.34 8.86 7.51
N ALA A 230 11.12 9.37 7.55
CA ALA A 230 10.01 8.77 8.29
C ALA A 230 8.89 8.45 7.31
N MET A 231 8.49 7.18 7.23
CA MET A 231 7.45 6.80 6.31
C MET A 231 6.58 5.63 6.78
N VAL A 232 5.35 5.70 6.30
CA VAL A 232 4.34 4.67 6.36
C VAL A 232 3.88 4.41 4.93
N MET A 233 3.55 3.18 4.59
CA MET A 233 3.08 2.85 3.25
C MET A 233 1.92 1.84 3.22
N GLU A 234 1.16 1.90 2.15
CA GLU A 234 0.27 0.84 1.66
C GLU A 234 0.59 0.57 0.19
N VAL A 235 0.65 -0.70 -0.20
CA VAL A 235 0.87 -1.08 -1.59
C VAL A 235 -0.48 -1.43 -2.19
N TYR A 236 -0.75 -0.98 -3.41
CA TYR A 236 -1.96 -1.35 -4.14
C TYR A 236 -1.62 -2.35 -5.23
N VAL A 237 -2.46 -3.36 -5.35
CA VAL A 237 -2.28 -4.47 -6.28
C VAL A 237 -3.60 -4.84 -6.95
N THR A 238 -3.52 -5.47 -8.13
CA THR A 238 -4.64 -6.24 -8.65
C THR A 238 -4.57 -7.63 -8.02
N ASN A 239 -5.40 -7.86 -7.00
CA ASN A 239 -5.43 -9.13 -6.29
C ASN A 239 -6.41 -10.09 -6.98
N ASP A 240 -5.91 -11.21 -7.52
CA ASP A 240 -6.76 -12.31 -8.00
C ASP A 240 -7.68 -12.84 -6.90
N GLU A 241 -7.27 -12.77 -5.62
CA GLU A 241 -8.10 -13.21 -4.49
C GLU A 241 -9.39 -12.39 -4.38
N ASN A 242 -9.37 -11.10 -4.76
CA ASN A 242 -10.59 -10.28 -4.74
C ASN A 242 -11.47 -10.57 -5.96
N VAL A 243 -10.89 -11.00 -7.09
CA VAL A 243 -11.64 -11.54 -8.22
C VAL A 243 -12.31 -12.85 -7.82
N TRP A 244 -11.61 -13.73 -7.11
CA TRP A 244 -12.15 -14.99 -6.59
C TRP A 244 -13.28 -14.73 -5.59
N LEU A 245 -13.09 -13.79 -4.65
CA LEU A 245 -14.16 -13.37 -3.74
C LEU A 245 -15.38 -12.82 -4.48
N ALA A 246 -15.17 -12.05 -5.56
CA ALA A 246 -16.25 -11.53 -6.40
C ALA A 246 -16.97 -12.62 -7.22
N GLN A 247 -16.30 -13.74 -7.48
CA GLN A 247 -16.83 -14.92 -8.18
C GLN A 247 -17.40 -15.98 -7.21
N GLU A 248 -17.49 -15.68 -5.91
CA GLU A 248 -17.83 -16.64 -4.84
C GLU A 248 -16.88 -17.85 -4.77
N GLU A 249 -15.67 -17.71 -5.31
CA GLU A 249 -14.62 -18.71 -5.22
C GLU A 249 -13.83 -18.58 -3.90
N HIS A 250 -13.35 -19.71 -3.40
CA HIS A 250 -12.64 -19.76 -2.12
C HIS A 250 -11.19 -19.30 -2.27
N VAL A 251 -10.79 -18.32 -1.46
CA VAL A 251 -9.41 -17.82 -1.44
C VAL A 251 -8.55 -18.64 -0.46
N PRO A 252 -7.43 -19.24 -0.91
CA PRO A 252 -6.47 -19.85 -0.02
C PRO A 252 -5.79 -18.77 0.81
N LEU A 253 -5.83 -18.91 2.14
CA LEU A 253 -5.26 -17.94 3.09
C LEU A 253 -3.72 -17.88 3.11
N GLY A 254 -3.04 -18.62 2.23
CA GLY A 254 -1.58 -18.63 2.15
C GLY A 254 -0.89 -19.64 3.08
N VAL A 255 -1.59 -20.70 3.51
CA VAL A 255 -0.95 -21.85 4.18
C VAL A 255 0.01 -22.56 3.23
N GLY A 256 -0.42 -22.76 1.98
CA GLY A 256 0.37 -23.44 0.95
C GLY A 256 1.65 -22.68 0.56
N ILE A 257 2.59 -23.41 -0.01
CA ILE A 257 3.79 -22.84 -0.65
C ILE A 257 3.41 -22.29 -2.02
N ASP A 258 3.98 -21.13 -2.39
CA ASP A 258 3.83 -20.55 -3.73
C ASP A 258 4.41 -21.55 -4.76
N PRO A 259 3.59 -22.13 -5.65
CA PRO A 259 4.07 -23.10 -6.63
C PRO A 259 5.06 -22.49 -7.62
N ASP A 260 5.00 -21.17 -7.83
CA ASP A 260 5.87 -20.47 -8.76
C ASP A 260 7.20 -20.05 -8.10
N ASN A 261 7.35 -20.18 -6.78
CA ASN A 261 8.60 -19.96 -6.04
C ASN A 261 8.58 -20.67 -4.67
N PRO A 262 8.88 -21.98 -4.68
CA PRO A 262 8.79 -22.79 -3.47
C PRO A 262 9.87 -22.52 -2.43
N GLU A 263 10.94 -21.79 -2.80
CA GLU A 263 12.02 -21.41 -1.89
C GLU A 263 11.69 -20.15 -1.08
N ALA A 264 10.68 -19.37 -1.51
CA ALA A 264 10.28 -18.16 -0.81
C ALA A 264 9.58 -18.45 0.53
N ALA A 265 9.72 -17.50 1.46
CA ALA A 265 9.03 -17.58 2.74
C ALA A 265 7.51 -17.67 2.54
N PRO A 266 6.80 -18.63 3.17
CA PRO A 266 5.37 -18.82 2.95
C PRO A 266 4.55 -17.74 3.64
N LYS A 267 3.47 -17.28 2.99
CA LYS A 267 2.61 -16.16 3.42
C LYS A 267 2.10 -16.27 4.86
N ILE A 268 1.86 -17.49 5.36
CA ILE A 268 1.72 -17.75 6.79
C ILE A 268 3.09 -18.21 7.32
N PRO A 269 3.76 -17.49 8.21
CA PRO A 269 5.04 -17.92 8.79
C PRO A 269 4.97 -19.24 9.57
N ASP A 270 6.08 -19.99 9.60
CA ASP A 270 6.16 -21.29 10.29
C ASP A 270 5.82 -21.20 11.79
N LEU A 271 6.21 -20.12 12.45
CA LEU A 271 5.92 -19.87 13.87
C LEU A 271 4.42 -19.81 14.18
N TYR A 272 3.57 -19.52 13.18
CA TYR A 272 2.12 -19.47 13.35
C TYR A 272 1.44 -20.81 13.11
N MET A 273 2.21 -21.86 12.85
CA MET A 273 1.71 -23.23 12.75
C MET A 273 2.20 -24.02 13.96
N THR A 274 1.29 -24.35 14.87
CA THR A 274 1.55 -25.12 16.08
C THR A 274 0.68 -26.37 16.09
N ALA A 275 1.05 -27.38 16.88
CA ALA A 275 0.25 -28.59 17.03
C ALA A 275 0.32 -29.12 18.46
N SER A 276 -0.59 -30.03 18.81
CA SER A 276 -0.63 -30.70 20.10
C SER A 276 0.66 -31.47 20.40
N SER A 277 1.19 -32.16 19.39
CA SER A 277 2.43 -32.94 19.46
C SER A 277 3.05 -33.11 18.07
N ARG A 278 4.27 -33.63 18.02
CA ARG A 278 4.91 -34.06 16.78
C ARG A 278 5.80 -35.28 16.97
N GLU A 279 5.82 -36.16 15.98
CA GLU A 279 6.79 -37.25 15.87
C GLU A 279 8.05 -36.74 15.17
N GLY A 280 9.23 -36.91 15.75
CA GLY A 280 10.52 -36.62 15.09
C GLY A 280 10.52 -35.32 14.28
N ASP A 281 10.91 -35.38 13.00
CA ASP A 281 11.01 -34.23 12.10
C ASP A 281 9.68 -33.83 11.41
N PHE A 282 8.53 -34.34 11.86
CA PHE A 282 7.21 -34.00 11.30
C PHE A 282 6.63 -32.73 11.92
N PHE A 283 7.33 -31.62 11.74
CA PHE A 283 6.93 -30.33 12.30
C PHE A 283 5.56 -29.83 11.79
N PRO A 284 4.80 -29.04 12.59
CA PRO A 284 3.49 -28.54 12.21
C PRO A 284 3.48 -27.73 10.90
N TRP A 285 4.49 -26.89 10.69
CA TRP A 285 4.64 -26.07 9.48
C TRP A 285 4.98 -26.87 8.21
N LEU A 286 5.20 -28.18 8.31
CA LEU A 286 5.34 -29.05 7.14
C LEU A 286 3.97 -29.47 6.58
N ALA A 287 2.87 -29.20 7.29
CA ALA A 287 1.48 -29.43 6.83
C ALA A 287 1.01 -28.48 5.70
N ARG A 288 1.94 -27.86 4.97
CA ARG A 288 1.65 -26.93 3.88
C ARG A 288 1.38 -27.67 2.58
N LEU A 289 0.35 -27.23 1.88
CA LEU A 289 0.07 -27.69 0.53
C LEU A 289 1.23 -27.31 -0.42
N ASN A 290 1.56 -28.19 -1.38
CA ASN A 290 2.61 -27.99 -2.38
C ASN A 290 4.03 -27.78 -1.82
N ASN A 291 4.35 -28.34 -0.65
CA ASN A 291 5.68 -28.17 -0.02
C ASN A 291 6.86 -28.80 -0.79
N GLY A 292 6.65 -29.33 -1.99
CA GLY A 292 7.71 -29.84 -2.88
C GLY A 292 8.45 -31.09 -2.37
N ARG A 293 8.12 -31.60 -1.18
CA ARG A 293 8.86 -32.72 -0.56
C ARG A 293 8.31 -34.11 -0.91
N GLY A 294 7.19 -34.19 -1.64
CA GLY A 294 6.60 -35.46 -2.08
C GLY A 294 6.13 -36.36 -0.91
N GLN A 295 6.03 -37.67 -1.15
CA GLN A 295 5.62 -38.67 -0.14
C GLN A 295 6.80 -39.28 0.64
N GLY A 296 7.75 -38.44 1.06
CA GLY A 296 8.91 -38.87 1.89
C GLY A 296 8.63 -38.91 3.39
N TRP A 297 9.64 -39.27 4.19
CA TRP A 297 9.60 -39.09 5.65
C TRP A 297 9.78 -37.61 6.01
N GLY A 298 9.00 -37.08 6.96
CA GLY A 298 9.07 -35.67 7.37
C GLY A 298 8.59 -34.70 6.28
N THR A 299 7.62 -35.10 5.45
CA THR A 299 7.04 -34.26 4.39
C THR A 299 5.67 -33.70 4.73
N GLY A 300 5.23 -33.89 5.96
CA GLY A 300 4.00 -33.35 6.51
C GLY A 300 4.10 -33.25 8.03
N TRP A 301 3.00 -32.83 8.67
CA TRP A 301 2.87 -32.96 10.11
C TRP A 301 2.37 -34.35 10.50
N SER A 302 2.91 -34.89 11.58
CA SER A 302 2.49 -36.16 12.20
C SER A 302 2.58 -36.00 13.72
N PRO A 303 1.52 -36.35 14.47
CA PRO A 303 1.53 -36.28 15.93
C PRO A 303 2.44 -37.36 16.55
N ALA A 304 2.90 -37.12 17.79
CA ALA A 304 3.81 -38.04 18.48
C ALA A 304 3.16 -39.38 18.88
N VAL A 305 1.85 -39.38 19.12
CA VAL A 305 1.08 -40.56 19.56
C VAL A 305 -0.17 -40.67 18.69
N ARG A 306 -0.41 -41.84 18.12
CA ARG A 306 -1.52 -42.08 17.16
C ARG A 306 -2.89 -42.24 17.80
N ASP A 307 -2.95 -42.64 19.06
CA ASP A 307 -4.21 -42.96 19.76
C ASP A 307 -4.67 -41.86 20.73
N ASP A 308 -4.15 -40.64 20.56
CA ASP A 308 -4.58 -39.49 21.36
C ASP A 308 -5.87 -38.90 20.79
N LEU A 309 -6.91 -38.79 21.61
CA LEU A 309 -8.22 -38.30 21.19
C LEU A 309 -8.28 -36.76 21.08
N GLU A 310 -7.23 -36.06 21.53
CA GLU A 310 -7.14 -34.60 21.55
C GLU A 310 -6.02 -34.05 20.63
N LEU A 311 -5.83 -34.66 19.46
CA LEU A 311 -4.87 -34.18 18.46
C LEU A 311 -5.37 -32.92 17.76
N TRP A 312 -4.51 -31.91 17.65
CA TRP A 312 -4.84 -30.68 16.95
C TRP A 312 -3.63 -30.09 16.21
N LEU A 313 -3.92 -29.42 15.09
CA LEU A 313 -3.02 -28.56 14.32
C LEU A 313 -3.68 -27.17 14.27
N GLN A 314 -2.98 -26.16 14.73
CA GLN A 314 -3.46 -24.78 14.82
C GLN A 314 -2.67 -23.90 13.85
N VAL A 315 -3.40 -23.04 13.15
CA VAL A 315 -2.82 -21.98 12.33
C VAL A 315 -3.32 -20.64 12.87
N ILE A 316 -2.40 -19.79 13.29
CA ILE A 316 -2.71 -18.45 13.79
C ILE A 316 -2.83 -17.51 12.59
N LEU A 317 -4.05 -17.09 12.31
CA LEU A 317 -4.36 -16.06 11.31
C LEU A 317 -4.35 -14.72 12.05
N LEU A 318 -3.36 -13.86 11.78
CA LEU A 318 -3.24 -12.52 12.40
C LEU A 318 -4.34 -11.53 11.97
N LEU A 319 -5.42 -12.02 11.37
CA LEU A 319 -6.53 -11.21 10.90
C LEU A 319 -7.41 -10.84 12.10
N ASN A 320 -7.44 -9.55 12.44
CA ASN A 320 -8.60 -9.01 13.14
C ASN A 320 -9.79 -9.11 12.18
N THR A 321 -10.72 -10.01 12.48
CA THR A 321 -11.96 -10.36 11.75
C THR A 321 -11.85 -11.48 10.71
N VAL A 322 -11.94 -12.72 11.19
CA VAL A 322 -12.62 -13.79 10.46
C VAL A 322 -13.83 -14.20 11.29
N ARG A 323 -15.05 -13.92 10.80
CA ARG A 323 -16.26 -14.58 11.31
C ARG A 323 -16.22 -16.01 10.78
N VAL A 324 -15.83 -16.95 11.63
CA VAL A 324 -16.01 -18.37 11.34
C VAL A 324 -17.51 -18.65 11.49
N PHE A 325 -18.17 -19.01 10.39
CA PHE A 325 -19.49 -19.62 10.46
C PHE A 325 -19.29 -21.06 10.94
N GLU A 326 -19.62 -21.32 12.21
CA GLU A 326 -19.89 -22.68 12.66
C GLU A 326 -21.17 -23.15 11.97
N TYR A 327 -21.07 -24.17 11.12
CA TYR A 327 -22.26 -24.92 10.72
C TYR A 327 -22.75 -25.71 11.94
N PRO A 328 -24.04 -25.63 12.32
CA PRO A 328 -24.56 -26.45 13.37
C PRO A 328 -24.57 -27.90 12.89
N HIS A 329 -23.94 -28.77 13.68
CA HIS A 329 -24.05 -30.22 13.51
C HIS A 329 -25.54 -30.63 13.48
N VAL A 330 -25.90 -31.42 12.46
CA VAL A 330 -27.14 -32.22 12.42
C VAL A 330 -26.78 -33.63 12.87
#